data_AF-N2A2H5-F1
#
_entry.id   AF-N2A2H5-F1
#
_cell.length_a   1.000
_cell.length_b   1.000
_cell.length_c   1.000
_cell.angle_alpha   90.00
_cell.angle_beta   90.00
_cell.angle_gamma   90.00
#
_symmetry.space_group_name_H-M   'P 1'
#
loop_
_entity.id
_entity.type
_entity.pdbx_description
1 polymer ?
#
loop_
_entity_poly.entity_id
_entity_poly.type
_entity_poly.pdbx_seq_one_letter_code
_entity_poly.pdbx_strand_id
1 'polypeptide(L)' 'ASGKKNAPGNPNLYITTDYFLQYFGYESLADLPLIENFEDEVSSESEVDLFKLKDKENESEES' A
#
# COMPACT_ATOMS: atom_id res chain seq x y z
N ALA A 1 -7.52 4.03 -22.88
CA ALA A 1 -6.74 3.14 -21.98
C ALA A 1 -7.72 2.45 -21.04
N SER A 2 -7.84 1.13 -21.06
CA SER A 2 -9.02 0.44 -20.48
C SER A 2 -8.88 0.07 -18.98
N GLY A 3 -7.89 0.60 -18.25
CA GLY A 3 -7.63 0.20 -16.87
C GLY A 3 -7.34 -1.30 -16.72
N LYS A 4 -6.88 -1.95 -17.80
CA LYS A 4 -6.59 -3.38 -17.87
C LYS A 4 -5.29 -3.62 -18.61
N LYS A 5 -4.51 -4.59 -18.14
CA LYS A 5 -3.29 -5.02 -18.81
C LYS A 5 -3.64 -5.96 -19.95
N ASN A 6 -3.04 -5.75 -21.12
CA ASN A 6 -3.17 -6.65 -22.26
C ASN A 6 -2.27 -7.89 -22.07
N ALA A 7 -2.72 -8.78 -21.19
CA ALA A 7 -2.07 -10.05 -20.84
C ALA A 7 -3.16 -11.10 -20.60
N PRO A 8 -2.84 -12.41 -20.67
CA PRO A 8 -3.81 -13.46 -20.37
C PRO A 8 -4.51 -13.21 -19.03
N GLY A 9 -5.84 -13.27 -19.04
CA GLY A 9 -6.67 -12.94 -17.87
C GLY A 9 -7.04 -11.46 -17.70
N ASN A 10 -6.52 -10.55 -18.53
CA ASN A 10 -6.85 -9.12 -18.56
C ASN A 10 -6.99 -8.46 -17.17
N PRO A 11 -5.94 -8.54 -16.32
CA PRO A 11 -6.04 -8.04 -14.95
C PRO A 11 -6.25 -6.52 -14.91
N ASN A 12 -6.95 -6.06 -13.87
CA ASN A 12 -7.18 -4.64 -13.63
C ASN A 12 -5.86 -3.93 -13.29
N LEU A 13 -5.69 -2.74 -13.84
CA LEU A 13 -4.61 -1.81 -13.55
C LEU A 13 -5.17 -0.65 -12.73
N TYR A 14 -4.56 -0.42 -11.57
CA TYR A 14 -4.90 0.68 -10.69
C TYR A 14 -3.84 1.76 -10.78
N ILE A 15 -4.27 3.00 -10.62
CA ILE A 15 -3.43 4.18 -10.57
C ILE A 15 -3.89 5.05 -9.40
N THR A 16 -3.04 5.97 -8.97
CA THR A 16 -3.43 7.01 -8.01
C THR A 16 -4.39 8.01 -8.67
N THR A 17 -5.08 8.78 -7.83
CA THR A 17 -5.99 9.83 -8.26
C THR A 17 -5.41 11.21 -7.94
N ASP A 18 -6.00 12.27 -8.48
CA ASP A 18 -5.61 13.64 -8.09
C ASP A 18 -5.91 13.90 -6.60
N TYR A 19 -6.93 13.24 -6.04
CA TYR A 19 -7.25 13.31 -4.61
C TYR A 19 -6.13 12.73 -3.75
N PHE A 20 -5.45 11.67 -4.21
CA PHE A 20 -4.28 11.15 -3.50
C PHE A 20 -3.21 12.23 -3.36
N LEU A 21 -2.89 12.94 -4.44
CA LEU A 21 -1.88 14.02 -4.41
C LEU A 21 -2.30 15.15 -3.46
N GLN A 22 -3.56 15.58 -3.54
CA GLN A 22 -4.12 16.62 -2.66
C GLN A 22 -4.11 16.20 -1.18
N TYR A 23 -4.42 14.93 -0.91
CA TYR A 23 -4.47 14.39 0.45
C TYR A 23 -3.08 14.39 1.10
N PHE A 24 -2.05 14.03 0.34
CA PHE A 24 -0.65 14.02 0.83
C PHE A 24 0.06 15.38 0.64
N GLY A 25 -0.56 16.35 -0.02
CA GLY A 25 0.02 17.68 -0.26
C GLY A 25 1.11 17.71 -1.33
N TYR A 26 1.08 16.78 -2.29
CA TYR A 26 2.00 16.76 -3.42
C TYR A 26 1.43 17.49 -4.63
N GLU A 27 2.28 18.17 -5.40
CA GLU A 27 1.90 18.77 -6.68
C GLU A 27 1.98 17.72 -7.81
N SER A 28 2.89 16.75 -7.69
CA SER A 28 3.10 15.70 -8.66
C SER A 28 3.64 14.40 -8.05
N LEU A 29 3.62 13.31 -8.83
CA LEU A 29 4.25 12.03 -8.42
C LEU A 29 5.78 12.13 -8.28
N ALA A 30 6.42 13.17 -8.83
CA ALA A 30 7.86 13.38 -8.69
C ALA A 30 8.25 13.90 -7.30
N ASP A 31 7.28 14.40 -6.53
CA ASP A 31 7.50 14.91 -5.16
C ASP A 31 7.50 13.78 -4.13
N LEU A 32 7.23 12.54 -4.56
CA LEU A 32 7.28 11.37 -3.69
C LEU A 32 8.74 11.10 -3.25
N PRO A 33 8.95 10.71 -1.98
CA PRO A 33 10.27 10.29 -1.52
C PRO A 33 10.78 9.09 -2.34
N LEU A 34 12.09 9.03 -2.53
CA LEU A 34 12.74 7.93 -3.25
C LEU A 34 12.68 6.65 -2.42
N ILE A 35 12.53 5.50 -3.09
CA ILE A 35 12.43 4.18 -2.45
C ILE A 35 13.64 3.91 -1.54
N GLU A 36 14.84 4.30 -1.95
CA GLU A 36 16.08 4.13 -1.19
C GLU A 36 16.04 4.84 0.17
N ASN A 37 15.27 5.93 0.29
CA ASN A 37 15.14 6.69 1.54
C ASN A 37 14.16 6.04 2.54
N PHE A 38 13.43 4.98 2.16
CA PHE A 38 12.51 4.29 3.06
C PHE A 38 13.22 3.26 3.95
N GLU A 39 14.43 2.82 3.60
CA GLU A 39 15.18 1.81 4.38
C GLU A 39 15.63 2.33 5.75
N ASP A 40 15.73 3.65 5.94
CA ASP A 40 16.23 4.26 7.17
C ASP A 40 15.16 4.46 8.27
N GLU A 41 13.86 4.48 7.93
CA GLU A 41 12.76 4.64 8.92
C GLU A 41 12.11 3.32 9.34
N VAL A 42 12.32 2.23 8.60
CA VAL A 42 11.83 0.88 8.98
C VAL A 42 12.80 0.18 9.93
N SER A 43 13.30 0.91 10.93
CA SER A 43 14.09 0.32 12.00
C SER A 43 13.18 -0.47 12.94
N SER A 44 12.81 -1.70 12.54
CA SER A 44 12.45 -2.86 13.38
C SER A 44 11.32 -2.77 14.43
N GLU A 45 10.73 -1.60 14.71
CA GLU A 45 9.73 -1.44 15.79
C GLU A 45 8.27 -1.42 15.32
N SER A 46 7.99 -1.30 14.01
CA SER A 46 6.63 -1.16 13.47
C SER A 46 6.25 -2.19 12.40
N GLU A 47 6.98 -3.29 12.26
CA GLU A 47 6.59 -4.34 11.32
C GLU A 47 5.39 -5.10 11.89
N VAL A 48 4.19 -4.63 11.55
CA VAL A 48 2.93 -5.24 11.97
C VAL A 48 2.64 -6.41 11.05
N ASP A 49 2.83 -7.62 11.56
CA ASP A 49 2.47 -8.84 10.85
C ASP A 49 0.93 -8.98 10.83
N LEU A 50 0.32 -8.58 9.72
CA LEU A 50 -1.12 -8.62 9.47
C LEU A 50 -1.69 -10.05 9.57
N PHE A 51 -0.90 -11.08 9.28
CA PHE A 51 -1.35 -12.46 9.40
C PHE A 51 -1.46 -12.87 10.88
N LYS A 52 -0.48 -12.49 11.70
CA LYS A 52 -0.51 -12.75 13.15
C LYS A 52 -1.62 -12.00 13.89
N LEU A 53 -2.01 -10.81 13.44
CA LEU A 53 -3.12 -10.04 14.00
C LEU A 53 -4.46 -10.74 13.78
N LYS A 54 -4.65 -11.27 12.56
CA LYS A 54 -5.89 -11.96 12.18
C LYS A 54 -6.08 -13.27 12.93
N ASP A 55 -5.00 -13.98 13.22
CA ASP A 55 -5.06 -15.21 14.02
C ASP A 55 -5.49 -14.91 15.47
N LYS A 56 -5.04 -13.78 16.06
CA LYS A 56 -5.43 -13.36 17.42
C LYS A 56 -6.89 -12.94 17.56
N GLU A 57 -7.47 -12.30 16.54
CA GLU A 57 -8.89 -11.92 16.57
C GLU A 57 -9.81 -13.16 16.62
N ASN A 58 -9.44 -14.23 15.92
CA ASN A 58 -10.23 -15.47 15.90
C ASN A 58 -10.16 -16.27 17.21
N GLU A 59 -9.08 -16.13 18.00
CA GLU A 59 -8.99 -16.76 19.34
C GLU A 59 -9.83 -16.03 20.40
N SER A 60 -10.07 -14.73 20.24
CA SER A 60 -10.85 -13.92 21.18
C SER A 60 -12.37 -14.04 21.05
N GLU A 61 -12.87 -14.64 19.96
CA GLU A 61 -14.31 -14.84 19.73
C GLU A 61 -14.83 -16.24 20.14
N GLU A 62 -13.94 -17.15 20.58
CA GLU A 62 -14.31 -18.54 20.96
C GLU A 62 -14.23 -18.79 22.49
N SER A 63 -14.20 -17.73 23.32
CA SER A 63 -14.23 -17.82 24.80
C SER A 63 -15.50 -17.24 25.41
#